data_AF-A0A7S3H9S6-F1
#
_entry.id   AF-A0A7S3H9S6-F1
#
_cell.length_a   1.000
_cell.length_b   1.000
_cell.length_c   1.000
_cell.angle_alpha   90.00
_cell.angle_beta   90.00
_cell.angle_gamma   90.00
#
_symmetry.space_group_name_H-M   'P 1'
#
loop_
_entity.id
_entity.type
_entity.pdbx_description
1 polymer ?
#
loop_
_entity_poly.entity_id
_entity_poly.type
_entity_poly.pdbx_seq_one_letter_code
_entity_poly.pdbx_strand_id
1 'polypeptide(L)'
;GSSAIKVNPDTSVVSFTRERKGQSDFQFTKVFDQNSSQKQVYDMCNVANDVVGGINCCVMAYGQTGSGKTYTMYGSGWEETAAGADTRLSTARLDGNDMNRSTDSLVDLAGPKADESFEGNTPAPEEVPDGEEE
;
A
#
# COMPACT_ATOMS: atom_id res chain seq x y z
N GLY A 1 -9.96 9.30 27.88
CA GLY A 1 -10.57 9.57 26.58
C GLY A 1 -10.00 8.57 25.62
N SER A 2 -10.65 7.42 25.46
CA SER A 2 -10.08 6.30 24.70
C SER A 2 -11.05 5.89 23.61
N SER A 3 -10.74 6.28 22.38
CA SER A 3 -11.35 5.69 21.19
C SER A 3 -10.73 4.31 20.97
N ALA A 4 -11.53 3.29 20.67
CA ALA A 4 -11.04 1.92 20.48
C ALA A 4 -11.34 1.42 19.07
N ILE A 5 -10.35 0.77 18.45
CA ILE A 5 -10.48 0.04 17.19
C ILE A 5 -10.50 -1.45 17.52
N LYS A 6 -11.45 -2.20 16.97
CA LYS A 6 -11.48 -3.66 17.01
C LYS A 6 -11.52 -4.20 15.58
N VAL A 7 -10.71 -5.20 15.30
CA VAL A 7 -10.65 -5.87 14.01
C VAL A 7 -11.16 -7.29 14.17
N ASN A 8 -12.07 -7.71 13.30
CA ASN A 8 -12.55 -9.09 13.22
C ASN A 8 -12.19 -9.68 11.84
N PRO A 9 -11.06 -10.42 11.73
CA PRO A 9 -10.59 -11.04 10.49
C PRO A 9 -11.56 -12.06 9.88
N ASP A 10 -12.32 -12.76 10.71
CA ASP A 10 -13.24 -13.82 10.27
C ASP A 10 -14.45 -13.26 9.57
N THR A 11 -15.00 -12.15 10.09
CA THR A 11 -16.16 -11.47 9.49
C THR A 11 -15.76 -10.36 8.53
N SER A 12 -14.47 -10.04 8.40
CA SER A 12 -13.97 -8.90 7.62
C SER A 12 -14.57 -7.55 8.03
N VAL A 13 -14.77 -7.37 9.35
CA VAL A 13 -15.34 -6.15 9.94
C VAL A 13 -14.31 -5.42 10.78
N VAL A 14 -14.28 -4.10 10.66
CA VAL A 14 -13.58 -3.20 11.59
C VAL A 14 -14.60 -2.36 12.35
N SER A 15 -14.54 -2.40 13.67
CA SER A 15 -15.42 -1.64 14.57
C SER A 15 -14.67 -0.48 15.21
N PHE A 16 -15.19 0.73 15.05
CA PHE A 16 -14.68 1.94 15.69
C PHE A 16 -15.63 2.37 16.81
N THR A 17 -15.15 2.42 18.04
CA THR A 17 -15.93 2.88 19.19
C THR A 17 -15.46 4.26 19.66
N ARG A 18 -16.38 5.22 19.70
CA ARG A 18 -16.14 6.59 20.17
C ARG A 18 -17.11 6.93 21.31
N GLU A 19 -16.57 7.39 22.43
CA GLU A 19 -17.33 7.65 23.68
C GLU A 19 -18.65 8.42 23.48
N ARG A 20 -18.67 9.43 22.59
CA ARG A 20 -19.86 10.28 22.35
C ARG A 20 -20.70 9.91 21.13
N LYS A 21 -20.21 9.03 20.25
CA LYS A 21 -20.88 8.69 18.98
C LYS A 21 -21.28 7.21 18.89
N GLY A 22 -20.95 6.38 19.89
CA GLY A 22 -21.22 4.95 19.88
C GLY A 22 -20.23 4.17 19.03
N GLN A 23 -20.66 2.99 18.57
CA GLN A 23 -19.88 2.09 17.72
C GLN A 23 -20.32 2.20 16.26
N SER A 24 -19.36 2.19 15.35
CA SER A 24 -19.58 2.14 13.91
C SER A 24 -18.79 0.98 13.33
N ASP A 25 -19.47 0.12 12.57
CA ASP A 25 -18.88 -1.06 11.94
C ASP A 25 -18.70 -0.83 10.43
N PHE A 26 -17.55 -1.24 9.91
CA PHE A 26 -17.18 -1.10 8.51
C PHE A 26 -16.82 -2.47 7.94
N GLN A 27 -17.51 -2.87 6.88
CA GLN A 27 -17.28 -4.13 6.17
C GLN A 27 -16.26 -3.94 5.06
N PHE A 28 -15.30 -4.84 4.97
CA PHE A 28 -14.31 -4.90 3.89
C PHE A 28 -14.30 -6.30 3.26
N THR A 29 -13.60 -6.42 2.13
CA THR A 29 -13.37 -7.72 1.47
C THR A 29 -12.50 -8.63 2.34
N LYS A 30 -11.47 -8.06 2.95
CA LYS A 30 -10.59 -8.74 3.88
C LYS A 30 -10.03 -7.73 4.87
N VAL A 31 -9.89 -8.14 6.12
CA VAL A 31 -9.21 -7.34 7.15
C VAL A 31 -8.11 -8.18 7.78
N PHE A 32 -7.03 -7.51 8.14
CA PHE A 32 -5.86 -8.10 8.76
C PHE A 32 -5.67 -7.44 10.13
N ASP A 33 -5.32 -8.24 11.13
CA ASP A 33 -5.03 -7.76 12.47
C ASP A 33 -3.52 -7.50 12.65
N GLN A 34 -3.14 -7.07 13.84
CA GLN A 34 -1.75 -6.80 14.20
C GLN A 34 -0.83 -8.04 14.20
N ASN A 35 -1.39 -9.25 14.16
CA ASN A 35 -0.63 -10.51 14.13
C ASN A 35 -0.42 -11.00 12.69
N SER A 36 -1.05 -10.35 11.71
CA SER A 36 -0.95 -10.71 10.30
C SER A 36 0.42 -10.32 9.74
N SER A 37 1.04 -11.24 9.00
CA SER A 37 2.32 -10.99 8.35
C SER A 37 2.15 -10.30 7.00
N GLN A 38 3.21 -9.64 6.54
CA GLN A 38 3.23 -9.00 5.23
C GLN A 38 2.98 -10.00 4.08
N LYS A 39 3.55 -11.22 4.21
CA LYS A 39 3.30 -12.31 3.27
C LYS A 39 1.81 -12.67 3.16
N GLN A 40 1.10 -12.75 4.29
CA GLN A 40 -0.34 -13.06 4.29
C GLN A 40 -1.17 -11.97 3.58
N VAL A 41 -0.75 -10.71 3.70
CA VAL A 41 -1.38 -9.58 2.98
C VAL A 41 -1.12 -9.71 1.47
N TYR A 42 0.11 -10.05 1.08
CA TYR A 42 0.47 -10.21 -0.33
C TYR A 42 -0.19 -11.39 -1.03
N ASP A 43 -0.21 -12.55 -0.38
CA ASP A 43 -0.83 -13.77 -0.91
C ASP A 43 -2.32 -13.55 -1.23
N MET A 44 -3.00 -12.66 -0.48
CA MET A 44 -4.42 -12.34 -0.71
C MET A 44 -4.66 -11.60 -2.03
N CYS A 45 -3.76 -10.70 -2.41
CA CYS A 45 -3.97 -9.84 -3.58
C CYS A 45 -3.73 -10.58 -4.91
N ASN A 46 -3.15 -11.79 -4.91
CA ASN A 46 -2.82 -12.60 -6.09
C ASN A 46 -1.97 -11.90 -7.17
N VAL A 47 -1.40 -10.73 -6.86
CA VAL A 47 -0.75 -9.83 -7.83
C VAL A 47 0.38 -10.53 -8.57
N ALA A 48 1.14 -11.39 -7.91
CA ALA A 48 2.23 -12.13 -8.54
C ALA A 48 1.75 -13.01 -9.71
N ASN A 49 0.62 -13.71 -9.54
CA ASN A 49 0.08 -14.57 -10.59
C ASN A 49 -0.53 -13.76 -11.74
N ASP A 50 -1.22 -12.66 -11.42
CA ASP A 50 -1.85 -11.79 -12.42
C ASP A 50 -0.80 -11.13 -13.32
N VAL A 51 0.31 -10.67 -12.74
CA VAL A 51 1.43 -10.09 -13.50
C VAL A 51 2.14 -11.13 -14.37
N VAL A 52 2.34 -12.36 -13.85
CA VAL A 52 2.88 -13.47 -14.67
C VAL A 52 1.95 -13.80 -15.85
N GLY A 53 0.63 -13.62 -15.68
CA GLY A 53 -0.36 -13.74 -16.74
C GLY A 53 -0.38 -12.59 -17.74
N GLY A 54 0.48 -11.58 -17.58
CA GLY A 54 0.54 -10.40 -18.45
C GLY A 54 -0.52 -9.33 -18.12
N ILE A 55 -1.14 -9.40 -16.94
CA ILE A 55 -2.09 -8.39 -16.48
C ILE A 55 -1.33 -7.31 -15.72
N ASN A 56 -1.58 -6.05 -16.07
CA ASN A 56 -1.04 -4.92 -15.34
C ASN A 56 -1.77 -4.77 -14.00
N CYS A 57 -1.02 -4.78 -12.90
CA CYS A 57 -1.56 -4.63 -11.56
C CYS A 57 -1.01 -3.36 -10.90
N CYS A 58 -1.84 -2.70 -10.09
CA CYS A 58 -1.46 -1.54 -9.29
C CYS A 58 -1.90 -1.77 -7.84
N VAL A 59 -0.96 -1.64 -6.90
CA VAL A 59 -1.23 -1.72 -5.46
C VAL A 59 -0.94 -0.37 -4.82
N MET A 60 -1.92 0.16 -4.07
CA MET A 60 -1.79 1.44 -3.39
C MET A 60 -2.04 1.27 -1.89
N ALA A 61 -1.15 1.82 -1.07
CA ALA A 61 -1.31 1.89 0.38
C ALA A 61 -1.68 3.33 0.79
N TYR A 62 -2.73 3.48 1.61
CA TYR A 62 -3.20 4.78 2.11
C TYR A 62 -3.42 4.76 3.62
N GLY A 63 -3.40 5.93 4.26
CA GLY A 63 -3.51 6.07 5.71
C GLY A 63 -2.69 7.22 6.27
N GLN A 64 -2.88 7.54 7.55
CA GLN A 64 -2.16 8.62 8.22
C GLN A 64 -0.64 8.38 8.32
N THR A 65 0.14 9.42 8.59
CA THR A 65 1.59 9.29 8.84
C THR A 65 1.84 8.34 10.03
N GLY A 66 2.85 7.48 9.90
CA GLY A 66 3.17 6.47 10.92
C GLY A 66 2.26 5.23 10.93
N SER A 67 1.29 5.11 10.02
CA SER A 67 0.37 3.95 9.95
C SER A 67 0.97 2.68 9.30
N GLY A 68 2.25 2.70 8.92
CA GLY A 68 2.91 1.55 8.33
C GLY A 68 2.80 1.38 6.81
N LYS A 69 2.34 2.38 6.03
CA LYS A 69 2.25 2.29 4.55
C LYS A 69 3.54 1.79 3.87
N THR A 70 4.66 2.45 4.17
CA THR A 70 6.00 2.08 3.64
C THR A 70 6.42 0.70 4.13
N TYR A 71 6.14 0.40 5.40
CA TYR A 71 6.42 -0.91 5.97
C TYR A 71 5.61 -2.02 5.28
N THR A 72 4.34 -1.79 4.93
CA THR A 72 3.54 -2.78 4.19
C THR A 72 4.11 -3.03 2.79
N MET A 73 4.54 -1.98 2.07
CA MET A 73 5.03 -2.11 0.69
C MET A 73 6.46 -2.66 0.58
N TYR A 74 7.36 -2.28 1.50
CA TYR A 74 8.80 -2.56 1.38
C TYR A 74 9.38 -3.38 2.53
N GLY A 75 8.61 -3.60 3.60
CA GLY A 75 9.07 -4.33 4.78
C GLY A 75 10.11 -3.61 5.60
N SER A 76 10.72 -4.35 6.53
CA SER A 76 11.76 -3.84 7.44
C SER A 76 13.11 -3.60 6.77
N GLY A 77 13.29 -4.03 5.52
CA GLY A 77 14.52 -3.83 4.74
C GLY A 77 14.60 -2.49 4.03
N TRP A 78 13.59 -1.63 4.19
CA TRP A 78 13.60 -0.29 3.63
C TRP A 78 14.55 0.62 4.42
N GLU A 79 15.79 0.73 3.97
CA GLU A 79 16.67 1.82 4.39
C GLU A 79 16.26 3.09 3.64
N GLU A 80 15.76 4.07 4.39
CA GLU A 80 15.62 5.44 3.92
C GLU A 80 17.03 6.02 3.74
N THR A 81 17.64 5.82 2.57
CA THR A 81 18.81 6.61 2.21
C THR A 81 18.32 8.05 2.12
N ALA A 82 18.74 8.87 3.08
CA ALA A 82 18.40 10.27 3.22
C ALA A 82 18.97 11.11 2.06
N ALA A 83 18.42 10.96 0.86
CA ALA A 83 18.54 11.85 -0.28
C ALA A 83 17.50 11.40 -1.30
N GLY A 84 16.52 12.24 -1.59
CA GLY A 84 15.44 11.98 -2.56
C GLY A 84 15.92 11.75 -3.99
N ALA A 85 16.50 10.59 -4.26
CA ALA A 85 16.71 10.05 -5.59
C ALA A 85 16.47 8.54 -5.53
N ASP A 86 15.61 8.07 -6.41
CA ASP A 86 15.52 6.69 -6.83
C ASP A 86 16.93 6.17 -7.17
N THR A 87 17.54 5.46 -6.23
CA THR A 87 18.78 4.72 -6.46
C THR A 87 18.79 3.58 -5.46
N ARG A 88 18.47 2.36 -5.90
CA ARG A 88 19.42 1.23 -5.93
C ARG A 88 18.73 -0.11 -6.14
N LEU A 89 18.62 -0.44 -7.42
CA LEU A 89 18.70 -1.80 -7.97
C LEU A 89 20.17 -2.31 -7.99
N SER A 90 21.02 -1.94 -7.03
CA SER A 90 22.44 -2.30 -7.07
C SER A 90 23.04 -2.47 -5.68
N THR A 91 22.88 -3.66 -5.12
CA THR A 91 23.98 -4.55 -4.68
C THR A 91 23.41 -5.75 -3.92
N ALA A 92 22.75 -6.67 -4.64
CA ALA A 92 22.79 -8.06 -4.22
C ALA A 92 24.24 -8.53 -4.41
N ARG A 93 25.05 -8.40 -3.35
CA ARG A 93 26.30 -9.16 -3.22
C ARG A 93 25.93 -10.64 -3.31
N LEU A 94 26.55 -11.35 -4.25
CA LEU A 94 26.48 -12.80 -4.36
C LEU A 94 27.29 -13.43 -3.21
N ASP A 95 26.77 -13.36 -1.99
CA ASP A 95 27.19 -14.28 -0.93
C ASP A 95 26.24 -15.49 -1.03
N GLY A 96 26.78 -16.59 -1.56
CA GLY A 96 26.03 -17.74 -2.07
C GLY A 96 25.32 -18.61 -1.02
N ASN A 97 24.41 -18.05 -0.22
CA ASN A 97 23.62 -18.85 0.72
C ASN A 97 22.22 -18.30 1.11
N ASP A 98 21.53 -17.51 0.29
CA ASP A 98 20.19 -17.00 0.67
C ASP A 98 19.14 -17.20 -0.46
N MET A 99 18.63 -18.43 -0.59
CA MET A 99 17.50 -18.75 -1.51
C MET A 99 16.10 -18.51 -0.90
N ASN A 100 15.98 -17.78 0.21
CA ASN A 100 14.68 -17.65 0.92
C ASN A 100 14.22 -16.20 1.16
N ARG A 101 14.72 -15.21 0.41
CA ARG A 101 14.41 -13.78 0.66
C ARG A 101 13.69 -13.04 -0.46
N SER A 102 13.54 -13.62 -1.67
CA SER A 102 13.29 -12.85 -2.90
C SER A 102 11.82 -12.69 -3.32
N THR A 103 10.84 -12.80 -2.42
CA THR A 103 9.43 -12.55 -2.81
C THR A 103 8.67 -11.64 -1.84
N ASP A 104 9.31 -11.12 -0.80
CA ASP A 104 8.63 -10.34 0.24
C ASP A 104 8.54 -8.84 -0.08
N SER A 105 9.03 -8.38 -1.23
CA SER A 105 8.91 -6.98 -1.63
C SER A 105 8.25 -6.84 -3.01
N LEU A 106 7.30 -5.90 -3.11
CA LEU A 106 6.51 -5.60 -4.32
C LEU A 106 7.35 -5.09 -5.51
N VAL A 107 8.65 -4.85 -5.30
CA VAL A 107 9.56 -4.18 -6.24
C VAL A 107 10.36 -5.12 -7.14
N ASP A 108 10.24 -6.44 -6.99
CA ASP A 108 11.09 -7.39 -7.74
C ASP A 108 10.55 -7.74 -9.15
N LEU A 109 9.41 -7.15 -9.57
CA LEU A 109 8.68 -7.57 -10.78
C LEU A 109 8.64 -6.54 -11.92
N ALA A 110 9.56 -5.58 -11.95
CA ALA A 110 9.65 -4.60 -13.04
C ALA A 110 11.09 -4.53 -13.61
N GLY A 111 11.39 -5.40 -14.58
CA GLY A 111 12.41 -5.09 -15.58
C GLY A 111 11.86 -4.02 -16.55
N PRO A 112 12.65 -3.02 -16.97
CA PRO A 112 12.11 -1.85 -17.65
C PRO A 112 11.71 -2.18 -19.09
N LYS A 113 10.45 -1.92 -19.42
CA LYS A 113 10.06 -1.42 -20.75
C LYS A 113 9.19 -0.19 -20.56
N ALA A 114 9.84 0.95 -20.41
CA ALA A 114 9.20 2.24 -20.62
C ALA A 114 8.86 2.34 -22.11
N ASP A 115 7.56 2.36 -22.42
CA ASP A 115 7.05 2.98 -23.65
C ASP A 115 6.68 4.41 -23.26
N GLU A 116 7.53 5.35 -23.66
CA GLU A 116 7.31 6.79 -23.52
C GLU A 116 6.28 7.24 -24.56
N SER A 117 4.99 7.15 -24.24
CA SER A 117 3.96 7.89 -24.98
C SER A 117 2.66 8.04 -24.17
N PHE A 118 2.68 8.88 -23.13
CA PHE A 118 1.44 9.41 -22.57
C PHE A 118 1.58 10.89 -22.20
N GLU A 119 1.44 11.76 -23.20
CA GLU A 119 1.09 13.16 -22.96
C GLU A 119 -0.38 13.24 -22.57
N GLY A 120 -0.65 13.10 -21.26
CA GLY A 120 -1.98 13.30 -20.69
C GLY A 120 -2.26 14.77 -20.41
N ASN A 121 -3.01 15.41 -21.30
CA ASN A 121 -3.63 16.72 -21.07
C ASN A 121 -4.51 16.67 -19.81
N THR A 122 -4.10 17.34 -18.74
CA THR A 122 -4.90 17.47 -17.51
C THR A 122 -5.74 18.74 -17.62
N PRO A 123 -7.08 18.68 -17.66
CA PRO A 123 -7.88 19.90 -17.60
C PRO A 123 -7.76 20.53 -16.20
N ALA A 124 -7.55 21.85 -16.17
CA ALA A 124 -7.48 22.64 -14.94
C ALA A 124 -8.85 22.63 -14.20
N PRO A 125 -8.88 22.69 -12.86
CA PRO A 125 -10.13 22.75 -12.11
C PRO A 125 -10.88 24.06 -12.38
N GLU A 126 -12.18 23.97 -12.66
CA GLU A 126 -13.11 25.10 -12.80
C GLU A 126 -13.24 25.85 -11.46
N GLU A 127 -12.98 27.16 -11.48
CA GLU A 127 -13.20 28.04 -10.33
C GLU A 127 -14.71 28.26 -10.13
N VAL A 128 -15.19 27.95 -8.92
CA VAL A 128 -16.58 28.20 -8.51
C VAL A 128 -16.70 29.69 -8.17
N PRO A 129 -17.57 30.48 -8.82
CA PRO A 129 -17.69 31.90 -8.51
C PRO A 129 -18.32 32.10 -7.12
N ASP A 130 -17.68 32.94 -6.32
CA ASP A 130 -18.17 33.39 -5.01
C ASP A 130 -19.54 34.07 -5.18
N GLY A 131 -20.55 33.52 -4.51
CA GLY A 131 -21.88 34.10 -4.45
C GLY A 131 -21.85 35.42 -3.68
N GLU A 132 -22.35 36.47 -4.31
CA GLU A 132 -22.63 37.77 -3.68
C GLU A 132 -23.75 37.58 -2.63
N GLU A 133 -23.46 37.90 -1.36
CA GLU A 133 -24.48 38.11 -0.33
C GLU A 133 -25.04 39.54 -0.48
N GLU A 134 -26.32 39.66 -0.85
CA GLU A 134 -27.20 40.81 -0.52
C GLU A 134 -28.16 40.44 0.60
#